data_AF-A0AAW6KNM6-F1
#
_entry.id   AF-A0AAW6KNM6-F1
#
_cell.length_a   1.000
_cell.length_b   1.000
_cell.length_c   1.000
_cell.angle_alpha   90.00
_cell.angle_beta   90.00
_cell.angle_gamma   90.00
#
_symmetry.space_group_name_H-M   'P 1'
#
loop_
_entity.id
_entity.type
_entity.pdbx_description
1 polymer ?
#
loop_
_entity_poly.entity_id
_entity_poly.type
_entity_poly.pdbx_seq_one_letter_code
_entity_poly.pdbx_strand_id
1 'polypeptide(L)'
;EPKDVLKRYASLTGKPALPPAWSFGLWLSTSFTTDYSEETVTRFIDGMTERGIPLSVFHFDCFWMKEFEWCNFEWDERYFKQPE
;
A
#
# COMPACT_ATOMS: atom_id res chain seq x y z
N GLU A 1 -9.35 16.94 30.83
CA GLU A 1 -8.85 17.02 29.44
C GLU A 1 -9.10 15.77 28.61
N PRO A 2 -9.61 15.89 27.37
CA PRO A 2 -9.83 14.76 26.45
C PRO A 2 -8.60 13.85 26.26
N LYS A 3 -7.38 14.42 26.27
CA LYS A 3 -6.13 13.65 26.16
C LYS A 3 -5.95 12.65 27.32
N ASP A 4 -6.41 12.96 28.52
CA ASP A 4 -6.25 12.06 29.67
C ASP A 4 -7.26 10.91 29.66
N VAL A 5 -8.44 11.15 29.09
CA VAL A 5 -9.42 10.09 28.82
C VAL A 5 -8.82 9.08 27.84
N LEU A 6 -8.22 9.54 26.74
CA LEU A 6 -7.55 8.69 25.75
C LEU A 6 -6.39 7.89 26.34
N LYS A 7 -5.56 8.49 27.21
CA LYS A 7 -4.45 7.78 27.89
C LYS A 7 -4.96 6.62 28.75
N ARG A 8 -6.03 6.85 29.53
CA ARG A 8 -6.65 5.81 30.38
C ARG A 8 -7.28 4.71 29.55
N TYR A 9 -8.01 5.09 28.49
CA TYR A 9 -8.63 4.16 27.56
C TYR A 9 -7.59 3.25 26.88
N ALA A 10 -6.54 3.82 26.27
CA ALA A 10 -5.48 3.04 25.64
C ALA A 10 -4.72 2.13 26.62
N SER A 11 -4.60 2.53 27.90
CA SER A 11 -4.01 1.66 28.93
C SER A 11 -4.91 0.47 29.28
N LEU A 12 -6.22 0.59 29.09
CA LEU A 12 -7.20 -0.48 29.32
C LEU A 12 -7.39 -1.37 28.10
N THR A 13 -7.39 -0.80 26.88
CA THR A 13 -7.79 -1.51 25.65
C THR A 13 -6.65 -1.84 24.70
N GLY A 14 -5.43 -1.38 24.99
CA GLY A 14 -4.25 -1.58 24.15
C GLY A 14 -3.66 -0.27 23.66
N LYS A 15 -2.35 -0.12 23.82
CA LYS A 15 -1.60 1.04 23.34
C LYS A 15 -1.30 0.88 21.84
N PRO A 16 -1.48 1.92 21.02
CA PRO A 16 -1.04 1.89 19.63
C PRO A 16 0.46 1.60 19.55
N ALA A 17 0.85 0.71 18.64
CA ALA A 17 2.26 0.48 18.33
C ALA A 17 2.87 1.72 17.66
N LEU A 18 4.19 1.88 17.77
CA LEU A 18 4.92 2.89 17.02
C LEU A 18 5.25 2.33 15.62
N PRO A 19 4.70 2.90 14.52
CA PRO A 19 5.01 2.45 13.18
C PRO A 19 6.48 2.78 12.80
N PRO A 20 7.07 2.04 11.85
CA PRO A 20 8.41 2.37 11.34
C PRO A 20 8.40 3.72 10.63
N ALA A 21 9.54 4.44 10.67
CA ALA A 21 9.61 5.82 10.15
C ALA A 21 9.21 5.95 8.67
N TRP A 22 9.53 4.96 7.83
CA TRP A 22 9.20 4.98 6.40
C TRP A 22 7.68 4.98 6.14
N SER A 23 6.85 4.49 7.08
CA SER A 23 5.40 4.43 6.89
C SER A 23 4.74 5.81 6.90
N PHE A 24 5.46 6.83 7.37
CA PHE A 24 5.00 8.23 7.39
C PHE A 24 5.31 8.97 6.07
N GLY A 25 5.99 8.32 5.13
CA GLY A 25 6.23 8.86 3.79
C GLY A 25 4.98 8.84 2.90
N LEU A 26 5.14 9.24 1.63
CA LEU A 26 4.04 9.23 0.66
C LEU A 26 3.75 7.80 0.18
N TRP A 27 2.46 7.44 0.12
CA TRP A 27 1.95 6.17 -0.41
C TRP A 27 1.25 6.42 -1.74
N LEU A 28 1.49 5.54 -2.72
CA LEU A 28 0.79 5.50 -3.99
C LEU A 28 0.27 4.08 -4.21
N SER A 29 -0.92 3.94 -4.79
CA SER A 29 -1.46 2.63 -5.15
C SER A 29 -1.66 2.51 -6.66
N THR A 30 -1.84 1.27 -7.11
CA THR A 30 -2.29 0.97 -8.46
C THR A 30 -3.72 1.46 -8.76
N SER A 31 -4.43 2.08 -7.82
CA SER A 31 -5.90 2.29 -7.88
C SER A 31 -6.68 0.97 -7.95
N PHE A 32 -8.01 1.00 -8.15
CA PHE A 32 -8.86 -0.19 -7.95
C PHE A 32 -9.32 -0.94 -9.22
N THR A 33 -9.66 -0.27 -10.31
CA THR A 33 -10.11 -0.94 -11.56
C THR A 33 -9.40 -0.40 -12.80
N THR A 34 -8.14 0.00 -12.68
CA THR A 34 -7.33 0.50 -13.80
C THR A 34 -6.64 -0.67 -14.51
N ASP A 35 -5.80 -0.39 -15.51
CA ASP A 35 -4.94 -1.44 -16.05
C ASP A 35 -3.86 -1.83 -15.03
N TYR A 36 -3.63 -3.15 -14.88
CA TYR A 36 -2.62 -3.70 -13.98
C TYR A 36 -1.55 -4.38 -14.81
N SER A 37 -0.32 -3.91 -14.69
CA SER A 37 0.87 -4.60 -15.20
C SER A 37 2.10 -4.02 -14.51
N GLU A 38 3.19 -4.79 -14.51
CA GLU A 38 4.50 -4.31 -14.09
C GLU A 38 4.90 -3.01 -14.84
N GLU A 39 4.57 -2.91 -16.13
CA GLU A 39 4.79 -1.72 -16.94
C GLU A 39 4.00 -0.50 -16.42
N THR A 40 2.72 -0.69 -16.08
CA THR A 40 1.88 0.39 -15.57
C THR A 40 2.39 0.90 -14.21
N VAL A 41 2.78 -0.02 -13.33
CA VAL A 41 3.37 0.30 -12.02
C VAL A 41 4.66 1.10 -12.18
N THR A 42 5.57 0.59 -13.02
CA THR A 42 6.87 1.23 -13.26
C THR A 42 6.69 2.63 -13.84
N ARG A 43 5.77 2.82 -14.79
CA ARG A 43 5.46 4.14 -15.37
C ARG A 43 5.03 5.18 -14.33
N PHE A 44 4.25 4.79 -13.31
CA PHE A 44 3.85 5.73 -12.26
C PHE A 44 5.03 6.10 -11.35
N ILE A 45 5.86 5.12 -10.98
CA ILE A 45 7.03 5.34 -10.13
C ILE A 45 8.06 6.22 -10.85
N ASP A 46 8.34 5.93 -12.12
CA ASP A 46 9.22 6.74 -12.96
C ASP A 46 8.68 8.16 -13.09
N GLY A 47 7.38 8.31 -13.34
CA GLY A 47 6.74 9.62 -13.44
C GLY A 47 6.88 10.46 -12.17
N MET A 48 6.81 9.85 -10.99
CA MET A 48 7.05 10.53 -9.70
C MET A 48 8.51 10.98 -9.59
N THR A 49 9.44 10.10 -9.97
CA THR A 49 10.88 10.36 -9.96
C THR A 49 11.26 11.51 -10.90
N GLU A 50 10.77 11.49 -12.15
CA GLU A 50 10.97 12.53 -13.15
C GLU A 50 10.51 13.92 -12.68
N ARG A 51 9.45 13.97 -11.88
CA ARG A 51 8.85 15.21 -11.34
C ARG A 51 9.47 15.64 -10.02
N GLY A 52 10.45 14.89 -9.50
CA GLY A 52 11.08 15.16 -8.21
C GLY A 52 10.11 15.02 -7.03
N ILE A 53 9.09 14.18 -7.15
CA ILE A 53 8.11 13.94 -6.08
C ILE A 53 8.55 12.70 -5.28
N PRO A 54 8.92 12.85 -3.99
CA PRO A 54 9.35 11.71 -3.18
C PRO A 54 8.21 10.71 -2.96
N LEU A 55 8.47 9.43 -3.24
CA LEU A 55 7.56 8.32 -3.00
C LEU A 55 8.24 7.32 -2.03
N SER A 56 7.51 6.83 -1.02
CA SER A 56 8.07 5.94 0.00
C SER A 56 7.48 4.54 -0.03
N VAL A 57 6.21 4.39 -0.39
CA VAL A 57 5.52 3.08 -0.45
C VAL A 57 4.65 3.00 -1.69
N PHE A 58 4.70 1.86 -2.37
CA PHE A 58 3.79 1.53 -3.47
C PHE A 58 2.93 0.32 -3.08
N HIS A 59 1.62 0.42 -3.30
CA HIS A 59 0.63 -0.60 -2.93
C HIS A 59 -0.06 -1.20 -4.16
N PHE A 60 -0.05 -2.52 -4.26
CA PHE A 60 -0.83 -3.28 -5.23
C PHE A 60 -2.22 -3.58 -4.66
N ASP A 61 -3.26 -3.00 -5.27
CA ASP A 61 -4.66 -3.26 -4.93
C ASP A 61 -5.17 -4.59 -5.53
N CYS A 62 -6.43 -4.95 -5.30
CA CYS A 62 -7.02 -6.29 -5.48
C CYS A 62 -6.55 -7.12 -6.71
N PHE A 63 -6.40 -6.51 -7.89
CA PHE A 63 -6.09 -7.18 -9.15
C PHE A 63 -4.63 -7.65 -9.31
N TRP A 64 -3.81 -7.61 -8.25
CA TRP A 64 -2.60 -8.45 -8.21
C TRP A 64 -2.94 -9.94 -8.15
N MET A 65 -4.14 -10.28 -7.66
CA MET A 65 -4.78 -11.59 -7.75
C MET A 65 -5.85 -11.58 -8.85
N LYS A 66 -6.14 -12.74 -9.42
CA LYS A 66 -7.17 -12.92 -10.45
C LYS A 66 -8.58 -12.56 -9.95
N GLU A 67 -9.39 -11.96 -10.82
CA GLU A 67 -10.77 -11.57 -10.50
C GLU A 67 -11.58 -12.74 -9.93
N PHE A 68 -12.40 -12.44 -8.92
CA PHE A 68 -13.24 -13.41 -8.19
C PHE A 68 -12.49 -14.46 -7.36
N GLU A 69 -11.15 -14.39 -7.29
CA GLU A 69 -10.31 -15.28 -6.47
C GLU A 69 -9.68 -14.55 -5.27
N TRP A 70 -10.12 -13.33 -4.97
CA TRP A 70 -9.65 -12.55 -3.82
C TRP A 70 -10.19 -13.13 -2.50
N CYS A 71 -9.40 -13.40 -1.45
CA CYS A 71 -7.95 -13.28 -1.28
C CYS A 71 -7.34 -14.70 -1.20
N ASN A 72 -6.82 -15.23 -2.32
CA ASN A 72 -6.21 -16.57 -2.41
C ASN A 72 -4.68 -16.57 -2.24
N PHE A 73 -4.05 -15.39 -2.22
CA PHE A 73 -2.60 -15.20 -2.14
C PHE A 73 -1.79 -15.67 -3.37
N GLU A 74 -2.43 -15.83 -4.53
CA GLU A 74 -1.77 -16.21 -5.78
C GLU A 74 -1.69 -15.01 -6.74
N TRP A 75 -0.49 -14.74 -7.27
CA TRP A 75 -0.29 -13.68 -8.26
C TRP A 75 -0.97 -14.04 -9.59
N ASP A 76 -1.61 -13.06 -10.22
CA ASP A 76 -2.15 -13.22 -11.55
C ASP A 76 -1.03 -13.26 -12.60
N GLU A 77 -0.67 -14.47 -13.04
CA GLU A 77 0.39 -14.73 -14.01
C GLU A 77 0.18 -14.02 -15.38
N ARG A 78 -1.05 -13.53 -15.67
CA ARG A 78 -1.32 -12.71 -16.86
C ARG A 78 -0.56 -11.39 -16.81
N TYR A 79 -0.41 -10.82 -15.61
CA TYR A 79 0.15 -9.48 -15.40
C TYR A 79 1.46 -9.49 -14.60
N PHE A 80 1.70 -10.51 -13.77
CA PHE A 80 2.84 -10.60 -12.84
C PHE A 80 3.54 -11.95 -12.97
N LYS A 81 4.44 -12.08 -13.97
CA LYS A 81 5.15 -13.35 -14.24
C LYS A 81 6.33 -13.62 -13.31
N GLN A 82 6.92 -12.56 -12.74
CA GLN A 82 8.04 -12.62 -11.81
C GLN A 82 7.75 -11.66 -10.66
N PRO A 83 6.92 -12.08 -9.69
CA PRO A 83 6.47 -11.21 -8.60
C PRO A 83 7.53 -10.98 -7.50
N GLU A 84 8.63 -11.74 -7.50
CA GLU A 84 9.78 -11.58 -6.59
C GLU A 84 10.81 -10.59 -7.15
#